data_AF-A0A7K9HBX6-F1
#
_entry.id   AF-A0A7K9HBX6-F1
#
_cell.length_a   1.000
_cell.length_b   1.000
_cell.length_c   1.000
_cell.angle_alpha   90.00
_cell.angle_beta   90.00
_cell.angle_gamma   90.00
#
_symmetry.space_group_name_H-M   'P 1'
#
loop_
_entity.id
_entity.type
_entity.pdbx_description
1 polymer ?
#
loop_
_entity_poly.entity_id
_entity_poly.type
_entity_poly.pdbx_seq_one_letter_code
_entity_poly.pdbx_strand_id
1 'polypeptide(L)'
;SSLREQRYEPARCGEMVKDIAKVIKARVKDLMIPRYKVVVTTIGQLNEQSIQIGSRCLWDPASDIFSSCVFKNTSLFALANVYGVYFE
;
A
#
# COMPACT_ATOMS: atom_id res chain seq x y z
N SER A 1 -9.01 6.59 10.66
CA SER A 1 -9.75 7.82 10.34
C SER A 1 -9.19 8.54 9.11
N SER A 2 -7.86 8.63 8.94
CA SER A 2 -7.19 9.49 7.94
C SER A 2 -7.73 9.50 6.49
N LEU A 3 -8.22 8.38 5.91
CA LEU A 3 -8.70 8.36 4.52
C LEU A 3 -10.23 8.38 4.34
N ARG A 4 -11.02 8.10 5.37
CA ARG A 4 -12.49 7.95 5.21
C ARG A 4 -13.18 9.25 4.83
N GLU A 5 -12.68 10.36 5.33
CA GLU A 5 -13.27 11.70 5.16
C GLU A 5 -12.52 12.55 4.12
N GLN A 6 -11.46 12.01 3.50
CA GLN A 6 -10.65 12.74 2.53
C GLN A 6 -11.23 12.61 1.13
N ARG A 7 -11.25 13.72 0.39
CA ARG A 7 -11.53 13.71 -1.05
C ARG A 7 -10.23 13.60 -1.83
N TYR A 8 -10.33 13.10 -3.06
CA TYR A 8 -9.19 13.05 -3.97
C TYR A 8 -8.74 14.47 -4.31
N GLU A 9 -7.48 14.77 -4.02
CA GLU A 9 -6.85 16.04 -4.38
C GLU A 9 -5.42 15.78 -4.87
N PRO A 10 -5.11 15.98 -6.17
CA PRO A 10 -3.81 15.61 -6.75
C PRO A 10 -2.60 16.18 -5.98
N ALA A 11 -2.70 17.43 -5.52
CA ALA A 11 -1.63 18.10 -4.77
C ALA A 11 -1.33 17.44 -3.42
N ARG A 12 -2.34 16.84 -2.77
CA ARG A 12 -2.21 16.23 -1.44
C ARG A 12 -1.95 14.74 -1.48
N CYS A 13 -2.32 14.07 -2.57
CA CYS A 13 -2.12 12.63 -2.74
C CYS A 13 -0.65 12.22 -2.52
N GLY A 14 0.31 13.03 -2.96
CA GLY A 14 1.74 12.75 -2.77
C GLY A 14 2.16 12.68 -1.30
N GLU A 15 1.61 13.55 -0.45
CA GLU A 15 1.87 13.53 1.00
C GLU A 15 1.11 12.40 1.69
N MET A 16 -0.17 12.24 1.34
CA MET A 16 -1.03 11.19 1.88
C MET A 16 -0.44 9.79 1.66
N VAL A 17 0.06 9.50 0.44
CA VAL A 17 0.72 8.22 0.12
C VAL A 17 1.94 8.00 1.02
N LYS A 18 2.78 9.02 1.22
CA LYS A 18 3.97 8.92 2.07
C LYS A 18 3.61 8.63 3.51
N ASP A 19 2.58 9.28 4.05
CA ASP A 19 2.18 9.11 5.44
C ASP A 19 1.54 7.75 5.69
N ILE A 20 0.70 7.27 4.76
CA ILE A 20 0.17 5.90 4.81
C ILE A 20 1.31 4.89 4.74
N ALA A 21 2.25 5.06 3.81
CA ALA A 21 3.39 4.16 3.67
C ALA A 21 4.25 4.13 4.94
N LYS A 22 4.46 5.27 5.61
CA LYS A 22 5.15 5.35 6.90
C LYS A 22 4.39 4.61 8.00
N VAL A 23 3.08 4.82 8.12
CA VAL A 23 2.25 4.15 9.13
C VAL A 23 2.25 2.63 8.92
N ILE A 24 2.04 2.17 7.68
CA ILE A 24 2.10 0.75 7.35
C ILE A 24 3.48 0.19 7.68
N LYS A 25 4.56 0.86 7.25
CA LYS A 25 5.93 0.43 7.54
C LYS A 25 6.19 0.31 9.05
N ALA A 26 5.70 1.26 9.86
CA ALA A 26 5.82 1.21 11.31
C ALA A 26 5.07 0.00 11.89
N ARG A 27 3.79 -0.19 11.52
CA ARG A 27 2.98 -1.33 11.99
C ARG A 27 3.58 -2.68 11.60
N VAL A 28 4.08 -2.80 10.37
CA VAL A 28 4.72 -4.04 9.91
C VAL A 28 6.06 -4.26 10.64
N LYS A 29 6.81 -3.20 11.00
CA LYS A 29 7.99 -3.32 11.85
C LYS A 29 7.64 -3.87 13.25
N ASP A 30 6.55 -3.42 13.85
CA ASP A 30 6.09 -3.87 15.17
C ASP A 30 5.77 -5.37 15.21
N LEU A 31 5.45 -5.99 14.07
CA LEU A 31 5.23 -7.44 13.96
C LEU A 31 6.51 -8.25 14.15
N MET A 32 7.68 -7.61 14.28
CA MET A 32 8.99 -8.25 14.47
C MET A 32 9.34 -9.33 13.43
N ILE A 33 8.72 -9.28 12.25
CA ILE A 33 9.04 -10.20 11.14
C ILE A 33 10.51 -9.97 10.76
N PRO A 34 11.37 -11.01 10.80
CA PRO A 34 12.76 -10.89 10.43
C PRO A 34 12.85 -10.61 8.92
N ARG A 35 13.57 -9.55 8.54
CA ARG A 35 13.97 -9.15 7.16
C ARG A 35 13.02 -8.21 6.38
N TYR A 36 13.42 -7.85 5.16
CA TYR A 36 13.09 -6.62 4.43
C TYR A 36 11.60 -6.47 4.11
N LYS A 37 11.12 -5.23 4.18
CA LYS A 37 9.72 -4.86 3.95
C LYS A 37 9.65 -3.80 2.87
N VAL A 38 9.07 -4.13 1.72
CA VAL A 38 8.73 -3.16 0.68
C VAL A 38 7.26 -2.82 0.81
N VAL A 39 6.97 -1.56 1.10
CA VAL A 39 5.60 -1.04 1.16
C VAL A 39 5.36 -0.21 -0.09
N VAL A 40 4.42 -0.63 -0.91
CA VAL A 40 3.95 0.11 -2.08
C VAL A 40 2.53 0.59 -1.76
N THR A 41 2.30 1.89 -1.88
CA THR A 41 0.97 2.49 -1.66
C THR A 41 0.61 3.36 -2.85
N THR A 42 -0.62 3.19 -3.35
CA THR A 42 -1.17 3.93 -4.49
C THR A 42 -2.48 4.55 -4.07
N ILE A 43 -2.65 5.86 -4.28
CA ILE A 43 -3.95 6.55 -4.18
C ILE A 43 -4.36 6.99 -5.59
N GLY A 44 -5.62 6.80 -5.93
CA GLY A 44 -6.20 7.31 -7.18
C GLY A 44 -7.62 7.80 -7.02
N GLN A 45 -8.10 8.54 -8.01
CA GLN A 45 -9.45 9.07 -8.04
C GLN A 45 -10.47 7.97 -8.30
N LEU A 46 -11.62 8.04 -7.65
CA LEU A 46 -12.79 7.24 -7.98
C LEU A 46 -13.72 8.10 -8.85
N ASN A 47 -13.75 7.86 -10.16
CA ASN A 47 -14.57 8.61 -11.12
C ASN A 47 -15.21 7.67 -12.17
N GLU A 48 -15.88 6.61 -11.69
CA GLU A 48 -16.51 5.57 -12.54
C GLU A 48 -15.55 4.87 -13.52
N GLN A 49 -14.25 4.92 -13.20
CA GLN A 49 -13.18 4.33 -14.01
C GLN A 49 -12.97 2.86 -13.62
N SER A 50 -12.65 2.03 -14.61
CA SER A 50 -12.10 0.69 -14.36
C SER A 50 -10.58 0.79 -14.24
N ILE A 51 -10.03 0.30 -13.13
CA ILE A 51 -8.59 0.24 -12.88
C ILE A 51 -8.22 -1.20 -12.52
N GLN A 52 -7.23 -1.75 -13.23
CA GLN A 52 -6.59 -3.02 -12.86
C GLN A 52 -5.14 -2.75 -12.48
N ILE A 53 -4.76 -3.24 -11.31
CA ILE A 53 -3.38 -3.15 -10.80
C ILE A 53 -2.89 -4.57 -10.58
N GLY A 54 -1.81 -4.93 -11.25
CA GLY A 54 -1.14 -6.21 -11.09
C GLY A 54 0.33 -6.01 -10.72
N SER A 55 0.89 -6.98 -10.01
CA SER A 55 2.31 -7.07 -9.67
C SER A 55 2.86 -8.42 -10.08
N ARG A 56 4.07 -8.44 -10.62
CA ARG A 56 4.84 -9.67 -10.85
C ARG A 56 6.17 -9.56 -10.12
N CYS A 57 6.55 -10.62 -9.44
CA CYS A 57 7.77 -10.68 -8.63
C CYS A 57 8.50 -11.98 -8.95
N LEU A 58 9.84 -11.92 -8.93
CA LEU A 58 10.67 -13.11 -8.78
C LEU A 58 10.90 -13.26 -7.28
N TRP A 59 10.40 -14.34 -6.71
CA TRP A 59 10.36 -14.55 -5.26
C TRP A 59 10.64 -16.01 -4.90
N ASP A 60 11.24 -16.22 -3.74
CA ASP A 60 11.40 -17.53 -3.14
C ASP A 60 10.10 -17.94 -2.42
N PRO A 61 9.38 -18.98 -2.89
CA PRO A 61 8.13 -19.42 -2.26
C PRO A 61 8.28 -19.88 -0.80
N ALA A 62 9.50 -20.19 -0.35
CA ALA A 62 9.76 -20.64 1.00
C ALA A 62 9.93 -19.48 2.01
N SER A 63 10.34 -18.30 1.55
CA SER A 63 10.76 -17.21 2.43
C SER A 63 10.08 -15.86 2.14
N ASP A 64 9.64 -15.64 0.90
CA ASP A 64 8.99 -14.40 0.49
C ASP A 64 7.48 -14.47 0.65
N ILE A 65 6.90 -13.39 1.15
CA ILE A 65 5.45 -13.27 1.35
C ILE A 65 4.94 -11.92 0.88
N PHE A 66 3.65 -11.84 0.55
CA PHE A 66 2.99 -10.58 0.27
C PHE A 66 1.62 -10.47 0.91
N SER A 67 1.17 -9.23 1.14
CA SER A 67 -0.19 -8.92 1.56
C SER A 67 -0.69 -7.68 0.81
N SER A 68 -1.95 -7.70 0.41
CA SER A 68 -2.59 -6.61 -0.34
C SER A 68 -3.88 -6.18 0.35
N CYS A 69 -4.13 -4.86 0.39
CA CYS A 69 -5.35 -4.28 0.94
C CYS A 69 -5.84 -3.11 0.09
N VAL A 70 -7.13 -3.11 -0.22
CA VAL A 70 -7.80 -2.03 -0.94
C VAL A 70 -8.78 -1.33 -0.03
N PHE A 71 -8.70 0.00 0.02
CA PHE A 71 -9.66 0.88 0.65
C PHE A 71 -10.32 1.77 -0.41
N LYS A 72 -11.61 2.06 -0.25
CA LYS A 72 -12.35 2.99 -1.11
C LYS A 72 -13.24 3.88 -0.25
N ASN A 73 -13.40 5.13 -0.67
CA ASN A 73 -14.43 6.03 -0.17
C ASN A 73 -15.21 6.63 -1.36
N THR A 74 -15.97 7.70 -1.14
CA THR A 74 -16.80 8.33 -2.17
C THR A 74 -16.03 9.04 -3.30
N SER A 75 -14.73 9.30 -3.13
CA SER A 75 -13.94 10.14 -4.05
C SER A 75 -12.61 9.52 -4.48
N LEU A 76 -12.05 8.58 -3.71
CA LEU A 76 -10.75 7.97 -3.97
C LEU A 76 -10.72 6.48 -3.63
N PHE A 77 -9.71 5.81 -4.16
CA PHE A 77 -9.27 4.51 -3.68
C PHE A 77 -7.82 4.58 -3.19
N ALA A 78 -7.46 3.68 -2.29
CA ALA A 78 -6.09 3.46 -1.85
C ALA A 78 -5.77 1.95 -1.88
N LEU A 79 -4.69 1.58 -2.56
CA LEU A 79 -4.15 0.21 -2.58
C LEU A 79 -2.84 0.21 -1.80
N ALA A 80 -2.70 -0.72 -0.87
CA ALA A 80 -1.45 -0.99 -0.15
C ALA A 80 -1.00 -2.42 -0.41
N ASN A 81 0.23 -2.58 -0.89
CA ASN A 81 0.92 -3.85 -1.02
C ASN A 81 2.13 -3.85 -0.08
N VAL A 82 2.28 -4.92 0.70
CA VAL A 82 3.42 -5.17 1.56
C VAL A 82 4.08 -6.45 1.09
N TYR A 83 5.36 -6.37 0.72
CA TYR A 83 6.18 -7.52 0.38
C TYR A 83 7.20 -7.72 1.49
N GLY A 84 7.17 -8.90 2.11
CA GLY A 84 8.25 -9.41 2.94
C GLY A 84 9.19 -10.17 2.03
N VAL A 85 10.31 -9.56 1.66
CA VAL A 85 11.31 -10.20 0.78
C VAL A 85 12.53 -10.53 1.62
N TYR A 86 12.91 -11.79 1.60
CA TYR A 86 14.12 -12.26 2.21
C TYR A 86 15.32 -11.76 1.39
N PHE A 87 16.26 -11.11 2.06
CA PHE A 87 17.58 -10.83 1.49
C PHE A 87 18.59 -11.49 2.41
N GLU A 88 19.44 -12.32 1.80
CA GLU A 88 20.50 -13.08 2.46
C GLU A 88 21.74 -12.22 2.70
#